data_AF-A0A0D2Q6Z3-F1
#
_entry.id   AF-A0A0D2Q6Z3-F1
#
_cell.length_a   1.000
_cell.length_b   1.000
_cell.length_c   1.000
_cell.angle_alpha   90.00
_cell.angle_beta   90.00
_cell.angle_gamma   90.00
#
_symmetry.space_group_name_H-M   'P 1'
#
loop_
_entity.id
_entity.type
_entity.pdbx_description
1 polymer ?
#
loop_
_entity_poly.entity_id
_entity_poly.type
_entity_poly.pdbx_seq_one_letter_code
_entity_poly.pdbx_strand_id
1 'polypeptide(L)'
;ESVILLPPHGIQLESHRGIAGMRPLFSKRRFIPATSLRDAVINEGLRGWNVLYYLVIVRRTNGKNCALEVAYEVQPYVHTSLFTTKIDRTT
;
A
#
# COMPACT_ATOMS: atom_id res chain seq x y z
N GLU A 1 2.08 -1.95 -3.97
CA GLU A 1 2.42 -0.60 -3.48
C GLU A 1 3.93 -0.52 -3.27
N SER A 2 4.54 0.64 -3.48
CA SER A 2 5.96 0.84 -3.27
C SER A 2 6.25 2.20 -2.63
N VAL A 3 7.32 2.25 -1.84
CA VAL A 3 7.84 3.44 -1.19
C VAL A 3 9.28 3.63 -1.64
N ILE A 4 9.59 4.79 -2.21
CA ILE A 4 10.93 5.14 -2.68
C ILE A 4 11.43 6.30 -1.84
N LEU A 5 12.55 6.09 -1.16
CA LEU A 5 13.26 7.17 -0.46
C LEU A 5 14.15 7.91 -1.48
N LEU A 6 14.02 9.23 -1.52
CA LEU A 6 14.78 10.11 -2.42
C LEU A 6 15.56 11.14 -1.59
N PRO A 7 16.68 10.78 -0.93
CA PRO A 7 17.44 11.72 -0.13
C PRO A 7 18.07 12.83 -1.02
N PRO A 8 18.17 14.08 -0.54
CA PRO A 8 17.54 14.67 0.66
C PRO A 8 16.11 15.17 0.41
N HIS A 9 15.54 14.91 -0.76
CA HIS A 9 14.33 15.55 -1.28
C HIS A 9 13.04 15.11 -0.58
N GLY A 10 12.91 13.82 -0.24
CA GLY A 10 11.71 13.30 0.42
C GLY A 10 11.43 11.84 0.07
N ILE A 11 10.14 11.49 0.03
CA ILE A 11 9.68 10.15 -0.30
C ILE A 11 8.64 10.19 -1.42
N GLN A 12 8.64 9.15 -2.24
CA GLN A 12 7.61 8.92 -3.25
C GLN A 12 6.83 7.65 -2.92
N LEU A 13 5.50 7.79 -2.90
CA LEU A 13 4.55 6.71 -2.74
C LEU A 13 3.95 6.38 -4.10
N GLU A 14 3.94 5.09 -4.44
CA GLU A 14 3.38 4.61 -5.69
C GLU A 14 2.44 3.41 -5.44
N SER A 15 1.17 3.59 -5.80
CA SER A 15 0.15 2.55 -5.72
C SER A 15 -0.18 2.09 -7.14
N HIS A 16 -0.05 0.80 -7.39
CA HIS A 16 -0.44 0.16 -8.64
C HIS A 16 -1.72 -0.66 -8.39
N ARG A 17 -2.73 -0.49 -9.25
CA ARG A 17 -3.97 -1.25 -9.22
C ARG A 17 -4.13 -2.00 -10.53
N GLY A 18 -4.52 -3.26 -10.44
CA GLY A 18 -4.73 -4.12 -11.60
C GLY A 18 -4.85 -5.59 -11.19
N ILE A 19 -4.89 -6.46 -12.20
CA ILE A 19 -4.93 -7.91 -12.01
C ILE A 19 -3.51 -8.39 -11.67
N ALA A 20 -3.39 -9.18 -10.61
CA ALA A 20 -2.12 -9.77 -10.18
C ALA A 20 -1.50 -10.59 -11.32
N GLY A 21 -0.19 -10.39 -11.58
CA GLY A 21 0.53 -11.05 -12.67
C GLY A 21 0.42 -10.38 -14.04
N MET A 22 -0.42 -9.35 -14.20
CA MET A 22 -0.49 -8.53 -15.41
C MET A 22 0.08 -7.13 -15.19
N ARG A 23 0.31 -6.38 -16.28
CA ARG A 23 0.69 -4.97 -16.17
C ARG A 23 -0.39 -4.18 -15.40
N PRO A 24 0.00 -3.25 -14.52
CA PRO A 24 -0.96 -2.48 -13.74
C PRO A 24 -1.83 -1.61 -14.65
N LEU A 25 -3.14 -1.65 -14.43
CA LEU A 25 -4.14 -0.89 -15.18
C LEU A 25 -4.13 0.59 -14.79
N PHE A 26 -3.86 0.86 -13.51
CA PHE A 26 -3.76 2.22 -12.98
C PHE A 26 -2.55 2.33 -12.06
N SER A 27 -1.82 3.44 -12.18
CA SER A 27 -0.80 3.82 -11.21
C SER A 27 -1.12 5.20 -10.65
N LYS A 28 -0.92 5.36 -9.34
CA LYS A 28 -1.00 6.65 -8.65
C LYS A 28 0.33 6.90 -7.98
N ARG A 29 0.95 8.04 -8.29
CA ARG A 29 2.18 8.50 -7.68
C ARG A 29 1.91 9.72 -6.84
N ARG A 30 2.62 9.83 -5.71
CA ARG A 30 2.53 10.98 -4.83
C ARG A 30 3.86 11.22 -4.14
N PHE A 31 4.33 12.46 -4.21
CA PHE A 31 5.58 12.87 -3.57
C PHE A 31 5.28 13.62 -2.27
N ILE A 32 6.06 13.33 -1.23
CA ILE A 32 6.03 14.03 0.06
C ILE A 32 7.42 14.64 0.30
N PRO A 33 7.54 15.99 0.30
CA PRO A 33 8.82 16.66 0.53
C PRO A 33 9.38 16.39 1.93
N ALA A 34 10.71 16.27 2.04
CA ALA A 34 11.40 16.04 3.30
C ALA A 34 11.12 17.13 4.35
N THR A 35 10.94 18.38 3.92
CA THR A 35 10.57 19.51 4.81
C THR A 35 9.21 19.33 5.49
N SER A 36 8.34 18.52 4.91
CA SER A 36 7.03 18.18 5.47
C SER A 36 7.01 16.89 6.28
N LEU A 37 8.06 16.06 6.17
CA LEU A 37 8.20 14.82 6.93
C LEU A 37 8.54 15.14 8.39
N ARG A 38 7.73 14.62 9.30
CA ARG A 38 8.00 14.70 10.74
C ARG A 38 8.62 13.40 11.25
N ASP A 39 7.98 12.30 10.91
CA ASP A 39 8.29 10.97 11.45
C ASP A 39 7.70 9.86 10.55
N ALA A 40 8.14 8.63 10.77
CA ALA A 40 7.58 7.42 10.17
C ALA A 40 7.25 6.40 11.25
N VAL A 41 6.03 5.86 11.21
CA VAL A 41 5.55 4.86 12.15
C VAL A 41 5.32 3.56 11.40
N ILE A 42 5.88 2.48 11.93
CA ILE A 42 5.55 1.12 11.51
C ILE A 42 4.55 0.60 12.54
N ASN A 43 3.34 0.27 12.09
CA ASN A 43 2.35 -0.39 12.93
C ASN A 43 2.25 -1.86 12.52
N GLU A 44 2.50 -2.74 13.48
CA GLU A 44 2.36 -4.19 13.35
C GLU A 44 1.07 -4.59 14.07
N GLY A 45 0.00 -4.82 13.30
CA GLY A 45 -1.29 -5.25 13.82
C GLY A 45 -1.48 -6.76 13.64
N LEU A 46 -2.16 -7.41 14.59
CA LEU A 46 -2.59 -8.80 14.45
C LEU A 46 -4.09 -8.85 14.11
N ARG A 47 -4.45 -9.52 13.00
CA ARG A 47 -5.84 -9.87 12.68
C ARG A 47 -5.98 -11.38 12.61
N GLY A 48 -6.28 -12.00 13.75
CA GLY A 48 -6.19 -13.45 13.93
C GLY A 48 -4.73 -13.89 13.86
N TRP A 49 -4.40 -14.83 12.97
CA TRP A 49 -3.03 -15.31 12.73
C TRP A 49 -2.28 -14.50 11.65
N ASN A 50 -2.90 -13.47 11.08
CA ASN A 50 -2.28 -12.63 10.07
C ASN A 50 -1.61 -11.42 10.70
N VAL A 51 -0.32 -11.22 10.42
CA VAL A 51 0.42 -9.99 10.75
C VAL A 51 0.18 -8.97 9.63
N LEU A 52 -0.39 -7.83 9.99
CA LEU A 52 -0.63 -6.69 9.10
C LEU A 52 0.42 -5.63 9.38
N TYR A 53 1.27 -5.36 8.40
CA TYR A 53 2.25 -4.29 8.47
C TYR A 53 1.69 -3.04 7.79
N TYR A 54 1.63 -1.95 8.52
CA TYR A 54 1.30 -0.63 8.00
C TYR A 54 2.48 0.31 8.17
N LEU A 55 3.00 0.83 7.05
CA LEU A 55 3.93 1.95 7.11
C LEU A 55 3.12 3.24 7.00
N VAL A 56 3.25 4.12 7.99
CA VAL A 56 2.54 5.40 8.05
C VAL A 56 3.55 6.53 8.15
N ILE A 57 3.38 7.54 7.32
CA ILE A 57 4.20 8.74 7.32
C ILE A 57 3.44 9.85 8.05
N VAL A 58 4.10 10.45 9.03
CA VAL A 58 3.57 11.61 9.75
C VAL A 58 4.04 12.87 9.03
N ARG A 59 3.12 13.56 8.37
CA ARG A 59 3.40 14.88 7.78
C ARG A 59 2.99 16.00 8.73
N ARG A 60 3.78 17.08 8.78
CA ARG A 60 3.33 18.35 9.36
C ARG A 60 2.35 19.00 8.40
N THR A 61 1.20 19.43 8.91
CA THR A 61 0.32 20.37 8.21
C THR A 61 0.49 21.75 8.84
N ASN A 62 0.17 22.82 8.12
CA ASN A 62 0.36 24.19 8.61
C ASN A 62 -0.26 24.36 10.01
N GLY A 63 0.57 24.67 11.02
CA GLY A 63 0.17 24.79 12.42
C GLY A 63 0.62 23.64 13.33
N LYS A 64 -0.21 23.27 14.32
CA LYS A 64 0.05 22.17 15.27
C LYS A 64 -0.51 20.81 14.82
N ASN A 65 -1.18 20.76 13.68
CA ASN A 65 -1.84 19.56 13.21
C ASN A 65 -0.85 18.63 12.48
N CYS A 66 -1.08 17.33 12.58
CA CYS A 66 -0.35 16.31 11.84
C CYS A 66 -1.35 15.52 11.00
N ALA A 67 -0.94 15.11 9.80
CA ALA A 67 -1.72 14.15 9.03
C ALA A 67 -0.94 12.84 8.89
N LEU A 68 -1.68 11.74 8.92
CA LEU A 68 -1.15 10.40 8.74
C LEU A 68 -1.36 9.98 7.30
N GLU A 69 -0.28 9.56 6.66
CA GLU A 69 -0.27 9.13 5.27
C GLU A 69 0.15 7.67 5.22
N VAL A 70 -0.81 6.77 4.98
CA VAL A 70 -0.53 5.34 4.83
C VAL A 70 0.28 5.16 3.55
N ALA A 71 1.52 4.71 3.72
CA ALA A 71 2.49 4.50 2.65
C ALA A 71 2.45 3.07 2.11
N TYR A 72 2.06 2.12 2.96
CA TYR A 72 1.97 0.72 2.60
C TYR A 72 0.95 0.02 3.49
N GLU A 73 0.02 -0.73 2.88
CA GLU A 73 -0.89 -1.65 3.55
C GLU A 73 -0.70 -3.08 3.03
N VAL A 74 -0.34 -4.00 3.91
CA VAL A 74 -0.40 -5.44 3.59
C VAL A 74 -1.87 -5.85 3.54
N GLN A 75 -2.39 -6.11 2.34
CA GLN A 75 -3.68 -6.78 2.21
C GLN A 75 -3.55 -8.21 2.74
N PRO A 76 -4.43 -8.67 3.65
CA PRO A 76 -4.43 -10.06 4.08
C PRO A 76 -4.61 -10.96 2.86
N TYR A 77 -3.79 -12.01 2.78
CA TYR A 77 -3.83 -12.97 1.68
C TYR A 77 -5.22 -13.61 1.62
N VAL A 78 -6.01 -13.28 0.58
CA VAL A 78 -7.28 -13.96 0.30
C VAL A 78 -6.98 -15.10 -0.66
N HIS A 79 -7.12 -16.34 -0.18
CA HIS A 79 -7.03 -17.52 -1.04
C HIS A 79 -8.27 -17.55 -1.95
N THR A 80 -8.18 -16.92 -3.13
CA THR A 80 -9.23 -17.04 -4.15
C THR A 80 -9.06 -18.38 -4.84
N SER A 81 -9.74 -19.40 -4.33
CA SER A 81 -9.89 -20.68 -5.04
C SER A 81 -10.71 -20.41 -6.31
N LEU A 82 -10.04 -20.36 -7.46
CA LEU A 82 -10.73 -20.36 -8.76
C LEU A 82 -11.38 -21.74 -8.94
N PHE A 83 -12.67 -21.85 -8.63
CA PHE A 83 -13.47 -22.99 -9.06
C PHE A 83 -13.70 -22.85 -10.57
N THR A 84 -12.77 -23.38 -11.38
CA THR A 84 -13.05 -23.69 -12.78
C THR A 84 -13.98 -24.90 -12.81
N THR A 85 -15.28 -24.65 -12.90
CA THR A 85 -16.24 -25.68 -13.31
C THR A 85 -15.99 -26.00 -14.78
N LYS A 86 -15.36 -27.14 -15.06
CA LYS A 86 -15.44 -27.77 -16.38
C LYS A 86 -16.89 -28.17 -16.61
N ILE A 87 -17.56 -27.49 -17.54
CA ILE A 87 -18.83 -27.96 -18.09
C ILE A 87 -18.46 -29.02 -19.13
N ASP A 88 -18.44 -30.30 -18.73
CA ASP A 88 -18.43 -31.40 -19.67
C ASP A 88 -19.81 -31.49 -20.34
N ARG A 89 -19.90 -31.04 -21.59
CA ARG A 89 -21.05 -31.34 -22.44
C ARG A 89 -20.85 -32.73 -23.03
N THR A 90 -21.50 -33.72 -22.45
CA THR A 90 -21.79 -35.00 -23.11
C THR A 90 -23.22 -34.96 -23.61
N THR A 91 -23.41 -34.79 -24.92
CA THR A 91 -24.36 -35.56 -25.74
C THR A 91 -24.09 -35.35 -27.21
#